data_AF-A0ABD1AAS8-F1
#
_entry.id   AF-A0ABD1AAS8-F1
#
_cell.length_a   1.000
_cell.length_b   1.000
_cell.length_c   1.000
_cell.angle_alpha   90.00
_cell.angle_beta   90.00
_cell.angle_gamma   90.00
#
_symmetry.space_group_name_H-M   'P 1'
#
loop_
_entity.id
_entity.type
_entity.pdbx_description
1 polymer ?
#
loop_
_entity_poly.entity_id
_entity_poly.type
_entity_poly.pdbx_seq_one_letter_code
_entity_poly.pdbx_strand_id
1 'polypeptide(L)'
;MRSLQHNKIIFESTSTLAVSGVLQPRKTPVCRILISEIQEALRPLEMWKIQSIDQGRNHVAYKIALSDTKTNQHQSYVATGGPSWLSTLINSEAQGSVSES
;
A
#
# COMPACT_ATOMS: atom_id res chain seq x y z
N MET A 1 -3.82 -18.68 5.60
CA MET A 1 -4.38 -17.34 5.30
C MET A 1 -5.69 -17.52 4.58
N ARG A 2 -6.78 -16.88 5.02
CA ARG A 2 -8.05 -16.86 4.27
C ARG A 2 -7.84 -15.99 3.02
N SER A 3 -8.14 -16.52 1.84
CA SER A 3 -8.18 -15.72 0.61
C SER A 3 -9.31 -14.70 0.74
N LEU A 4 -9.02 -13.43 0.46
CA LEU A 4 -10.03 -12.37 0.47
C LEU A 4 -10.96 -12.43 -0.75
N GLN A 5 -10.71 -13.34 -1.71
CA GLN A 5 -11.48 -13.49 -2.97
C GLN A 5 -11.65 -12.19 -3.77
N HIS A 6 -10.70 -11.25 -3.67
CA HIS A 6 -10.68 -10.07 -4.52
C HIS A 6 -10.06 -10.42 -5.87
N ASN A 7 -10.89 -10.52 -6.91
CA ASN A 7 -10.42 -10.85 -8.26
C ASN A 7 -9.83 -9.64 -9.01
N LYS A 8 -9.97 -8.42 -8.46
CA LYS A 8 -9.44 -7.18 -9.05
C LYS A 8 -8.80 -6.34 -7.95
N ILE A 9 -7.48 -6.26 -7.95
CA ILE A 9 -6.72 -5.55 -6.93
C ILE A 9 -6.03 -4.34 -7.54
N ILE A 10 -6.18 -3.18 -6.91
CA ILE A 10 -5.46 -1.95 -7.27
C ILE A 10 -4.51 -1.63 -6.14
N PHE A 11 -3.21 -1.65 -6.44
CA PHE A 11 -2.18 -1.19 -5.52
C PHE A 11 -1.86 0.28 -5.83
N GLU A 12 -1.88 1.11 -4.80
CA GLU A 12 -1.55 2.52 -4.93
C GLU A 12 -0.31 2.84 -4.10
N SER A 13 0.63 3.56 -4.69
CA SER A 13 1.85 3.99 -4.02
C SER A 13 2.14 5.45 -4.30
N THR A 14 2.68 6.14 -3.30
CA THR A 14 3.20 7.50 -3.47
C THR A 14 4.63 7.52 -3.98
N SER A 15 5.28 6.35 -4.05
CA SER A 15 6.64 6.19 -4.55
C SER A 15 6.62 5.77 -6.01
N THR A 16 6.90 6.72 -6.91
CA THR A 16 7.08 6.47 -8.35
C THR A 16 8.20 5.46 -8.62
N LEU A 17 9.22 5.41 -7.76
CA LEU A 17 10.30 4.43 -7.83
C LEU A 17 9.82 3.02 -7.51
N ALA A 18 8.93 2.86 -6.53
CA ALA A 18 8.34 1.55 -6.22
C ALA A 18 7.46 1.07 -7.37
N VAL A 19 6.59 1.94 -7.90
CA VAL A 19 5.73 1.63 -9.05
C VAL A 19 6.57 1.23 -10.26
N SER A 20 7.58 2.02 -10.61
CA SER A 20 8.46 1.73 -11.75
C SER A 20 9.32 0.48 -11.53
N GLY A 21 9.77 0.21 -10.30
CA GLY A 21 10.48 -1.02 -9.96
C GLY A 21 9.63 -2.28 -10.15
N VAL A 22 8.35 -2.24 -9.77
CA VAL A 22 7.43 -3.37 -9.96
C VAL A 22 7.10 -3.57 -11.44
N LEU A 23 6.84 -2.48 -12.18
CA LEU A 23 6.47 -2.55 -13.60
C LEU A 23 7.66 -2.82 -14.53
N GLN A 24 8.86 -2.38 -14.15
CA GLN A 24 10.08 -2.46 -14.97
C GLN A 24 11.28 -2.97 -14.13
N PRO A 25 11.25 -4.21 -13.61
CA PRO A 25 12.28 -4.75 -12.71
C PRO A 25 13.72 -4.64 -13.24
N ARG A 26 13.89 -4.78 -14.56
CA ARG A 26 15.21 -4.72 -15.22
C ARG A 26 15.85 -3.33 -15.14
N LYS A 27 15.05 -2.27 -14.97
CA LYS A 27 15.54 -0.89 -14.86
C LYS A 27 15.89 -0.49 -13.42
N THR A 28 15.58 -1.35 -12.44
CA THR A 28 15.81 -1.06 -11.01
C THR A 28 16.69 -2.15 -10.38
N PRO A 29 17.95 -2.29 -10.84
CA PRO A 29 18.83 -3.38 -10.40
C PRO A 29 19.20 -3.29 -8.91
N VAL A 30 19.19 -2.09 -8.33
CA VAL A 30 19.53 -1.84 -6.92
C VAL A 30 18.58 -2.56 -5.96
N CYS A 31 17.30 -2.71 -6.32
CA CYS A 31 16.27 -3.33 -5.48
C CYS A 31 15.84 -4.71 -6.00
N ARG A 32 16.68 -5.39 -6.79
CA ARG A 32 16.31 -6.61 -7.51
C ARG A 32 15.72 -7.71 -6.62
N ILE A 33 16.27 -7.91 -5.42
CA ILE A 33 15.80 -8.93 -4.48
C ILE A 33 14.37 -8.62 -4.05
N LEU A 34 14.14 -7.41 -3.51
CA LEU A 34 12.81 -6.95 -3.08
C LEU A 34 11.78 -6.98 -4.21
N ILE A 35 12.18 -6.56 -5.42
CA ILE A 35 11.29 -6.60 -6.58
C ILE A 35 10.93 -8.04 -6.94
N SER A 36 11.88 -8.98 -6.85
CA SER A 36 11.61 -10.40 -7.10
C SER A 36 10.61 -10.97 -6.09
N GLU A 37 10.76 -10.63 -4.81
CA GLU A 37 9.82 -11.07 -3.76
C GLU A 37 8.42 -10.51 -3.99
N ILE A 38 8.31 -9.23 -4.38
CA ILE A 38 7.02 -8.63 -4.75
C ILE A 38 6.41 -9.36 -5.95
N GLN A 39 7.20 -9.71 -6.98
CA GLN A 39 6.69 -10.43 -8.14
C GLN A 39 6.14 -11.81 -7.80
N GLU A 40 6.84 -12.58 -6.94
CA GLU A 40 6.34 -13.87 -6.49
C GLU A 40 5.06 -13.72 -5.64
N ALA A 41 4.96 -12.67 -4.82
CA ALA A 41 3.75 -12.37 -4.04
C ALA A 41 2.55 -11.96 -4.91
N LEU A 42 2.80 -11.32 -6.06
CA LEU A 42 1.77 -10.90 -7.02
C LEU A 42 1.32 -12.04 -7.95
N ARG A 43 2.16 -13.06 -8.16
CA ARG A 43 1.90 -14.21 -9.03
C ARG A 43 0.56 -14.92 -8.83
N PRO A 44 0.05 -15.14 -7.59
CA PRO A 44 -1.25 -15.79 -7.39
C PRO A 44 -2.46 -14.88 -7.66
N LEU A 45 -2.25 -13.57 -7.91
CA LEU A 45 -3.35 -12.63 -8.14
C LEU A 45 -3.78 -12.64 -9.61
N GLU A 46 -5.05 -12.93 -9.86
CA GLU A 46 -5.60 -13.09 -11.22
C GLU A 46 -5.60 -11.77 -12.01
N MET A 47 -6.06 -10.66 -11.41
CA MET A 47 -5.98 -9.33 -12.00
C MET A 47 -5.52 -8.32 -10.96
N TRP A 48 -4.41 -7.66 -11.25
CA TRP A 48 -3.90 -6.56 -10.45
C TRP A 48 -3.34 -5.45 -11.33
N LYS A 49 -3.35 -4.22 -10.80
CA LYS A 49 -2.59 -3.10 -11.34
C LYS A 49 -1.93 -2.33 -10.20
N ILE A 50 -0.84 -1.63 -10.52
CA ILE A 50 -0.20 -0.70 -9.60
C ILE A 50 -0.15 0.69 -10.22
N GLN A 51 -0.44 1.72 -9.44
CA GLN A 51 -0.42 3.11 -9.90
C GLN A 51 0.25 4.03 -8.88
N SER A 52 0.86 5.09 -9.41
CA SER A 52 1.37 6.18 -8.58
C SER A 52 0.23 7.14 -8.26
N ILE A 53 0.11 7.52 -7.00
CA ILE A 53 -0.85 8.54 -6.55
C ILE A 53 -0.13 9.65 -5.79
N ASP A 54 -0.74 10.82 -5.75
CA ASP A 54 -0.22 11.92 -4.94
C ASP A 54 -0.20 11.54 -3.46
N GLN A 55 0.80 12.04 -2.74
CA GLN A 55 0.91 11.81 -1.29
C GLN A 55 -0.32 12.27 -0.52
N GLY A 56 -1.01 13.30 -1.03
CA GLY A 56 -2.28 13.78 -0.50
C GLY A 56 -3.47 12.82 -0.65
N ARG A 57 -3.32 11.72 -1.39
CA ARG A 57 -4.36 10.69 -1.58
C ARG A 57 -4.06 9.38 -0.85
N ASN A 58 -2.88 9.27 -0.21
CA ASN A 58 -2.45 8.09 0.55
C ASN A 58 -2.04 8.48 1.98
N HIS A 59 -2.88 9.28 2.62
CA HIS A 59 -2.61 9.83 3.93
C HIS A 59 -2.52 8.73 4.98
N VAL A 60 -3.33 7.67 4.87
CA VAL A 60 -3.31 6.56 5.82
C VAL A 60 -1.97 5.83 5.75
N ALA A 61 -1.51 5.38 4.57
CA ALA A 61 -0.25 4.67 4.46
C ALA A 61 0.94 5.55 4.88
N TYR A 62 0.89 6.84 4.56
CA TYR A 62 1.91 7.80 5.00
C TYR A 62 1.95 7.93 6.53
N LYS A 63 0.79 8.02 7.19
CA LYS A 63 0.71 8.11 8.66
C LYS A 63 1.17 6.83 9.34
N ILE A 64 0.86 5.65 8.76
CA ILE A 64 1.40 4.37 9.23
C ILE A 64 2.94 4.39 9.15
N ALA A 65 3.51 4.71 7.99
CA ALA A 65 4.97 4.77 7.82
C ALA A 65 5.64 5.78 8.77
N LEU A 66 5.01 6.93 9.00
CA LEU A 66 5.49 7.91 9.99
C LEU A 66 5.41 7.39 11.42
N SER A 67 4.34 6.67 11.76
CA SER A 67 4.17 6.13 13.12
C SER A 67 5.27 5.13 13.45
N ASP A 68 5.73 4.34 12.48
CA ASP A 68 6.81 3.36 12.68
C ASP A 68 8.21 4.01 12.74
N THR A 69 8.39 5.15 12.06
CA THR A 69 9.71 5.81 11.95
C THR A 69 9.96 6.88 13.02
N LYS A 70 8.91 7.51 13.57
CA LYS A 70 9.05 8.63 14.52
C LYS A 70 8.59 8.32 15.94
N THR A 71 7.71 7.34 16.10
CA THR A 71 7.17 6.96 17.40
C THR A 71 7.52 5.52 17.63
N ASN A 72 8.15 5.18 18.75
CA ASN A 72 8.46 3.79 19.13
C ASN A 72 7.19 2.99 19.50
N GLN A 73 6.07 3.28 18.83
CA GLN A 73 4.75 2.73 19.06
C GLN A 73 4.60 1.46 18.24
N HIS A 74 5.07 0.36 18.82
CA HIS A 74 4.94 -1.00 18.29
C HIS A 74 3.51 -1.56 18.42
N GLN A 75 2.48 -0.74 18.16
CA GLN A 75 1.12 -1.23 18.12
C GLN A 75 0.84 -1.82 16.74
N SER A 76 0.48 -3.10 16.70
CA SER A 76 0.14 -3.78 15.46
C SER A 76 -1.07 -3.10 14.81
N TYR A 77 -0.83 -2.42 13.68
CA TYR A 77 -1.87 -1.82 12.84
C TYR A 77 -2.67 -2.85 12.04
N VAL A 78 -2.30 -4.13 12.13
CA VAL A 78 -2.96 -5.27 11.46
C VAL A 78 -3.78 -6.12 12.45
N ALA A 79 -3.73 -5.82 13.75
CA ALA A 79 -4.47 -6.57 14.77
C ALA A 79 -5.96 -6.20 14.77
N THR A 80 -6.80 -7.13 15.21
CA THR A 80 -8.24 -6.91 15.38
C THR A 80 -8.47 -5.73 16.33
N GLY A 81 -9.15 -4.68 15.85
CA GLY A 81 -9.35 -3.45 16.60
C GLY A 81 -8.15 -2.51 16.60
N GLY A 82 -7.32 -2.53 15.54
CA GLY A 82 -6.14 -1.68 15.32
C GLY A 82 -6.33 -0.21 15.73
N PRO A 83 -5.23 0.56 15.86
CA PRO A 83 -5.22 1.78 16.64
C PRO A 83 -6.38 2.72 16.33
N SER A 84 -7.02 3.30 17.36
CA SER A 84 -8.19 4.17 17.18
C SER A 84 -7.91 5.40 16.30
N TRP A 85 -6.65 5.85 16.26
CA TRP A 85 -6.20 6.89 15.35
C TRP A 85 -6.26 6.45 13.88
N LEU A 86 -6.04 5.18 13.59
CA LEU A 86 -6.02 4.61 12.24
C LEU A 86 -7.43 4.45 11.68
N SER A 87 -8.40 4.01 12.49
CA SER A 87 -9.79 3.86 12.06
C SER A 87 -10.41 5.20 11.66
N THR A 88 -10.10 6.28 12.39
CA THR A 88 -10.57 7.64 12.05
C THR A 88 -10.00 8.10 10.71
N LEU A 89 -8.71 7.85 10.45
CA LEU A 89 -8.06 8.22 9.18
C LEU A 89 -8.59 7.41 7.99
N ILE A 90 -8.76 6.09 8.15
CA ILE A 90 -9.31 5.22 7.10
C ILE A 90 -10.70 5.68 6.70
N ASN A 91 -11.56 5.98 7.67
CA ASN A 91 -12.91 6.46 7.39
C ASN A 91 -12.91 7.81 6.66
N SER A 92 -11.99 8.71 7.01
CA SER A 92 -11.84 10.00 6.34
C SER A 92 -11.35 9.86 4.88
N GLU A 93 -10.39 8.98 4.62
CA GLU A 93 -9.85 8.74 3.28
C GLU A 93 -10.88 8.03 2.38
N ALA A 94 -11.64 7.09 2.94
CA ALA A 94 -12.74 6.41 2.24
C ALA A 94 -13.88 7.36 1.84
N GLN A 95 -14.10 8.44 2.58
CA GLN A 95 -15.11 9.46 2.24
C GLN A 95 -14.59 10.48 1.21
N GLY A 96 -13.29 10.80 1.24
CA GLY A 96 -12.66 11.73 0.30
C GLY A 96 -12.54 11.18 -1.14
N SER A 97 -12.63 9.87 -1.34
CA SER A 97 -12.54 9.23 -2.65
C SER A 97 -13.87 9.19 -3.45
N VAL A 98 -14.96 9.70 -2.88
CA VAL A 98 -16.31 9.71 -3.52
C VAL A 98 -16.61 11.01 -4.29
N SER A 99 -15.69 11.96 -4.35
CA SER A 99 -15.92 13.27 -5.00
C SER A 99 -15.09 13.47 -6.27
N GLU A 100 -15.33 12.67 -7.30
CA GLU A 100 -15.04 13.06 -8.69
C GLU A 100 -16.29 12.73 -9.52
N SER A 101 -17.13 13.76 -9.72
CA SER A 101 -18.24 13.81 -10.70
C SER A 101 -17.78 14.56 -11.94
#